data_AF-A0A969ZDW4-F1
#
_entry.id   AF-A0A969ZDW4-F1
#
_cell.length_a   1.000
_cell.length_b   1.000
_cell.length_c   1.000
_cell.angle_alpha   90.00
_cell.angle_beta   90.00
_cell.angle_gamma   90.00
#
_symmetry.space_group_name_H-M   'P 1'
#
loop_
_entity.id
_entity.type
_entity.pdbx_description
1 polymer ?
#
loop_
_entity_poly.entity_id
_entity_poly.type
_entity_poly.pdbx_seq_one_letter_code
_entity_poly.pdbx_strand_id
1 'polypeptide(L)'
;MMRQIKVKDLCTELENKLIELGYSEDSMRRYRKVFLEFAEYAGDCDYSQSIGTDFLVKKFNQLGGFVTSGEHSKNEMYYFRVIRSLAEYYNFGILFRRHDFHGEIIWPVSFKKVTENFIKFKVEYGATQKYIRHIKIAVTEFVLFLDTASV
;
A
#
# COMPACT_ATOMS: atom_id res chain seq x y z
N MET A 1 -15.95 16.33 -1.72
CA MET A 1 -17.05 15.59 -1.06
C MET A 1 -16.49 14.24 -0.67
N MET A 2 -16.46 13.88 0.62
CA MET A 2 -15.93 12.58 1.03
C MET A 2 -16.81 11.47 0.44
N ARG A 3 -16.20 10.55 -0.29
CA ARG A 3 -16.88 9.40 -0.89
C ARG A 3 -17.50 8.55 0.21
N GLN A 4 -18.81 8.36 0.20
CA GLN A 4 -19.49 7.47 1.15
C GLN A 4 -19.76 6.14 0.43
N ILE A 5 -19.15 5.05 0.91
CA ILE A 5 -19.26 3.72 0.32
C ILE A 5 -19.17 2.68 1.43
N LYS A 6 -19.97 1.61 1.35
CA LYS A 6 -19.88 0.50 2.30
C LYS A 6 -18.57 -0.24 2.12
N VAL A 7 -18.04 -0.79 3.21
CA VAL A 7 -16.80 -1.59 3.16
C VAL A 7 -16.92 -2.73 2.15
N LYS A 8 -18.07 -3.43 2.14
CA LYS A 8 -18.34 -4.52 1.20
C LYS A 8 -18.26 -4.07 -0.26
N ASP A 9 -18.89 -2.94 -0.58
CA ASP A 9 -18.93 -2.41 -1.94
C ASP A 9 -17.53 -1.96 -2.39
N LEU A 10 -16.77 -1.31 -1.51
CA LEU A 10 -15.39 -0.90 -1.80
C LEU A 10 -14.48 -2.11 -2.07
N CYS A 11 -14.64 -3.20 -1.29
CA CYS A 11 -13.93 -4.45 -1.54
C CYS A 11 -14.25 -5.04 -2.92
N THR A 12 -15.53 -5.06 -3.31
CA THR A 12 -15.95 -5.55 -4.62
C THR A 12 -15.42 -4.68 -5.76
N GLU A 13 -15.47 -3.35 -5.63
CA GLU A 13 -14.91 -2.47 -6.64
C GLU A 13 -13.40 -2.66 -6.82
N LEU A 14 -12.68 -2.73 -5.71
CA LEU A 14 -11.23 -2.96 -5.75
C LEU A 14 -10.91 -4.32 -6.35
N GLU A 15 -11.67 -5.37 -6.01
CA GLU A 15 -11.50 -6.69 -6.60
C GLU A 15 -11.62 -6.66 -8.13
N ASN A 16 -12.69 -6.04 -8.65
CA ASN A 16 -12.89 -5.87 -10.08
C ASN A 16 -11.72 -5.10 -10.69
N LYS A 17 -11.25 -4.03 -10.02
CA LYS A 17 -10.14 -3.25 -10.51
C LYS A 17 -8.84 -4.06 -10.59
N LEU A 18 -8.57 -4.91 -9.60
CA LEU A 18 -7.38 -5.77 -9.60
C LEU A 18 -7.42 -6.81 -10.73
N ILE A 19 -8.62 -7.35 -11.02
CA ILE A 19 -8.83 -8.27 -12.15
C ILE A 19 -8.57 -7.55 -13.49
N GLU A 20 -9.13 -6.34 -13.68
CA GLU A 20 -8.85 -5.50 -14.86
C GLU A 20 -7.36 -5.23 -15.05
N LEU A 21 -6.63 -5.03 -13.94
CA LEU A 21 -5.19 -4.79 -13.94
C LEU A 21 -4.35 -6.06 -14.17
N GLY A 22 -4.98 -7.22 -14.36
CA GLY A 22 -4.32 -8.49 -14.68
C GLY A 22 -3.62 -9.16 -13.50
N TYR A 23 -4.11 -8.96 -12.27
CA TYR A 23 -3.58 -9.68 -11.11
C TYR A 23 -3.75 -11.19 -11.27
N SER A 24 -2.73 -11.96 -10.87
CA SER A 24 -2.77 -13.42 -10.96
C SER A 24 -3.81 -14.02 -10.02
N GLU A 25 -4.35 -15.19 -10.38
CA GLU A 25 -5.35 -15.88 -9.58
C GLU A 25 -4.86 -16.22 -8.16
N ASP A 26 -3.56 -16.57 -7.99
CA ASP A 26 -2.99 -16.79 -6.66
C ASP A 26 -2.97 -15.51 -5.81
N SER A 27 -2.72 -14.36 -6.45
CA SER A 27 -2.79 -13.06 -5.77
C SER A 27 -4.24 -12.74 -5.39
N MET A 28 -5.17 -12.91 -6.33
CA MET A 28 -6.59 -12.66 -6.10
C MET A 28 -7.17 -13.54 -4.99
N ARG A 29 -6.78 -14.81 -4.92
CA ARG A 29 -7.17 -15.72 -3.82
C ARG A 29 -6.81 -15.16 -2.45
N ARG A 30 -5.60 -14.59 -2.30
CA ARG A 30 -5.15 -13.98 -1.03
C ARG A 30 -5.91 -12.68 -0.73
N TYR A 31 -6.16 -11.86 -1.75
CA TYR A 31 -6.92 -10.61 -1.60
C TYR A 31 -8.37 -10.88 -1.18
N ARG A 32 -9.06 -11.79 -1.87
CA ARG A 32 -10.45 -12.19 -1.57
C ARG A 32 -10.62 -12.66 -0.13
N LYS A 33 -9.65 -13.42 0.40
CA LYS A 33 -9.66 -13.83 1.80
C LYS A 33 -9.71 -12.61 2.74
N VAL A 34 -8.85 -11.62 2.51
CA VAL A 34 -8.82 -10.42 3.35
C VAL A 34 -10.08 -9.57 3.16
N PHE A 35 -10.59 -9.45 1.93
CA PHE A 35 -11.85 -8.75 1.66
C PHE A 35 -13.04 -9.34 2.40
N LEU A 36 -13.16 -10.67 2.39
CA LEU A 36 -14.22 -11.37 3.10
C LEU A 36 -14.13 -11.12 4.60
N GLU A 37 -12.95 -11.33 5.19
CA GLU A 37 -12.75 -11.11 6.63
C GLU A 37 -12.93 -9.64 7.04
N PHE A 38 -12.57 -8.70 6.18
CA PHE A 38 -12.73 -7.27 6.44
C PHE A 38 -14.20 -6.85 6.33
N ALA A 39 -14.93 -7.35 5.33
CA ALA A 39 -16.36 -7.11 5.18
C ALA A 39 -17.16 -7.70 6.34
N GLU A 40 -16.82 -8.91 6.80
CA GLU A 40 -17.41 -9.52 8.00
C GLU A 40 -17.10 -8.71 9.26
N TYR A 41 -15.88 -8.20 9.39
CA TYR A 41 -15.50 -7.35 10.52
C TYR A 41 -16.26 -6.03 10.54
N ALA A 42 -16.45 -5.41 9.37
CA ALA A 42 -17.10 -4.11 9.24
C ALA A 42 -18.63 -4.17 9.25
N GLY A 43 -19.24 -5.30 8.87
CA GLY A 43 -20.68 -5.39 8.69
C GLY A 43 -21.20 -4.35 7.66
N ASP A 44 -22.27 -3.64 8.01
CA ASP A 44 -22.89 -2.59 7.18
C ASP A 44 -22.29 -1.19 7.39
N CYS A 45 -21.09 -1.09 7.95
CA CYS A 45 -20.42 0.18 8.13
C CYS A 45 -19.93 0.79 6.81
N ASP A 46 -19.95 2.12 6.76
CA ASP A 46 -19.25 2.87 5.70
C ASP A 46 -17.73 2.76 5.90
N TYR A 47 -16.98 2.79 4.81
CA TYR A 47 -15.54 2.76 4.87
C TYR A 47 -14.97 4.06 5.47
N SER A 48 -14.03 3.90 6.39
CA SER A 48 -13.13 4.95 6.86
C SER A 48 -11.71 4.37 6.99
N GLN A 49 -10.69 5.22 7.01
CA GLN A 49 -9.33 4.71 7.26
C GLN A 49 -9.17 4.10 8.66
N SER A 50 -9.94 4.58 9.64
CA SER A 50 -9.92 4.05 11.01
C SER A 50 -10.40 2.60 11.07
N ILE A 51 -11.49 2.24 10.38
CA ILE A 51 -12.02 0.85 10.41
C ILE A 51 -11.03 -0.15 9.81
N GLY A 52 -10.25 0.26 8.80
CA GLY A 52 -9.17 -0.54 8.23
C GLY A 52 -8.01 -0.73 9.21
N THR A 53 -7.66 0.31 9.97
CA THR A 53 -6.60 0.24 10.98
C THR A 53 -7.01 -0.64 12.16
N ASP A 54 -8.23 -0.48 12.66
CA ASP A 54 -8.76 -1.30 13.76
C ASP A 54 -8.83 -2.78 13.38
N PHE A 55 -9.23 -3.08 12.13
CA PHE A 55 -9.18 -4.43 11.58
C PHE A 55 -7.77 -5.02 11.59
N LEU A 56 -6.76 -4.26 11.12
CA LEU A 56 -5.37 -4.72 11.11
C LEU A 56 -4.85 -4.99 12.51
N VAL A 57 -5.12 -4.10 13.47
CA VAL A 57 -4.73 -4.28 14.88
C VAL A 57 -5.34 -5.57 15.44
N LYS A 58 -6.63 -5.79 15.24
CA LYS A 58 -7.31 -7.02 15.67
C LYS A 58 -6.70 -8.26 15.02
N LYS A 59 -6.42 -8.21 13.71
CA LYS A 59 -5.85 -9.35 12.97
C LYS A 59 -4.43 -9.68 13.39
N PHE A 60 -3.58 -8.67 13.58
CA PHE A 60 -2.19 -8.91 14.01
C PHE A 60 -2.13 -9.45 15.43
N ASN A 61 -3.00 -8.97 16.34
CA ASN A 61 -3.13 -9.56 17.67
C ASN A 61 -3.55 -11.03 17.61
N GLN A 62 -4.45 -11.42 16.70
CA GLN A 62 -4.84 -12.81 16.48
C GLN A 62 -3.72 -13.68 15.91
N LEU A 63 -2.79 -13.08 15.15
CA LEU A 63 -1.67 -13.77 14.52
C LEU A 63 -0.43 -13.90 15.41
N GLY A 64 -0.51 -13.46 16.67
CA GLY A 64 0.60 -13.54 17.63
C GLY A 64 1.40 -12.24 17.79
N GLY A 65 0.89 -11.12 17.28
CA GLY A 65 1.55 -9.81 17.30
C GLY A 65 2.59 -9.66 16.18
N PHE A 66 3.19 -8.47 16.05
CA PHE A 66 4.16 -8.17 14.99
C PHE A 66 5.40 -9.08 15.07
N VAL A 67 5.43 -10.15 14.28
CA VAL A 67 6.59 -11.05 14.24
C VAL A 67 7.50 -10.66 13.06
N THR A 68 8.71 -10.20 13.36
CA THR A 68 9.68 -9.72 12.36
C THR A 68 10.30 -10.84 11.49
N SER A 69 9.94 -12.11 11.72
CA SER A 69 10.48 -13.26 10.99
C SER A 69 9.54 -14.48 11.02
N GLY A 70 9.47 -15.23 9.92
CA GLY A 70 8.70 -16.48 9.83
C GLY A 70 7.47 -16.40 8.92
N GLU A 71 6.70 -17.49 8.84
CA GLU A 71 5.52 -17.61 7.96
C GLU A 71 4.41 -16.60 8.30
N HIS A 72 4.26 -16.27 9.59
CA HIS A 72 3.34 -15.24 10.08
C HIS A 72 3.65 -13.85 9.50
N SER A 73 4.93 -13.48 9.34
CA SER A 73 5.34 -12.19 8.75
C SER A 73 4.87 -12.00 7.30
N LYS A 74 4.75 -13.10 6.54
CA LYS A 74 4.24 -13.05 5.16
C LYS A 74 2.74 -12.80 5.17
N ASN A 75 1.99 -13.46 6.05
CA ASN A 75 0.54 -13.27 6.16
C ASN A 75 0.19 -11.85 6.62
N GLU A 76 0.82 -11.33 7.67
CA GLU A 76 0.61 -9.95 8.13
C GLU A 76 0.84 -8.92 7.02
N MET A 77 1.92 -9.10 6.26
CA MET A 77 2.25 -8.24 5.14
C MET A 77 1.17 -8.28 4.04
N TYR A 78 0.49 -9.41 3.83
CA TYR A 78 -0.63 -9.48 2.88
C TYR A 78 -1.85 -8.70 3.39
N TYR A 79 -2.24 -8.85 4.66
CA TYR A 79 -3.35 -8.07 5.23
C TYR A 79 -3.06 -6.57 5.13
N PHE A 80 -1.86 -6.15 5.54
CA PHE A 80 -1.44 -4.76 5.42
C PHE A 80 -1.54 -4.25 3.98
N ARG A 81 -0.99 -5.01 3.01
CA ARG A 81 -1.03 -4.63 1.59
C ARG A 81 -2.46 -4.47 1.07
N VAL A 82 -3.36 -5.39 1.39
CA VAL A 82 -4.75 -5.33 0.92
C VAL A 82 -5.48 -4.13 1.50
N ILE A 83 -5.36 -3.89 2.81
CA ILE A 83 -5.98 -2.73 3.47
C ILE A 83 -5.39 -1.41 2.97
N ARG A 84 -4.08 -1.37 2.71
CA ARG A 84 -3.41 -0.22 2.09
C ARG A 84 -3.96 0.03 0.68
N SER A 85 -4.10 -1.00 -0.15
CA SER A 85 -4.70 -0.90 -1.49
C SER A 85 -6.14 -0.38 -1.45
N LEU A 86 -6.94 -0.79 -0.45
CA LEU A 86 -8.29 -0.25 -0.23
C LEU A 86 -8.26 1.25 0.10
N ALA A 87 -7.35 1.67 0.99
CA ALA A 87 -7.20 3.08 1.34
C ALA A 87 -6.76 3.92 0.12
N GLU A 88 -5.78 3.44 -0.64
CA GLU A 88 -5.32 4.08 -1.88
C GLU A 88 -6.48 4.21 -2.88
N TYR A 89 -7.20 3.12 -3.16
CA TYR A 89 -8.30 3.12 -4.11
C TYR A 89 -9.49 3.97 -3.65
N TYR A 90 -9.79 3.99 -2.35
CA TYR A 90 -10.84 4.84 -1.79
C TYR A 90 -10.51 6.33 -1.95
N ASN A 91 -9.27 6.73 -1.66
CA ASN A 91 -8.84 8.12 -1.73
C ASN A 91 -8.69 8.62 -3.18
N PHE A 92 -8.20 7.79 -4.09
CA PHE A 92 -7.74 8.23 -5.42
C PHE A 92 -8.49 7.61 -6.60
N GLY A 93 -9.29 6.57 -6.37
CA GLY A 93 -9.94 5.81 -7.45
C GLY A 93 -8.97 5.02 -8.34
N ILE A 94 -7.68 5.00 -7.99
CA ILE A 94 -6.63 4.28 -8.70
C ILE A 94 -5.73 3.54 -7.72
N LEU A 95 -5.09 2.48 -8.20
CA LEU A 95 -4.02 1.79 -7.49
C LEU A 95 -2.68 2.21 -8.05
N PHE A 96 -1.79 2.66 -7.18
CA PHE A 96 -0.45 3.04 -7.60
C PHE A 96 0.43 1.79 -7.72
N ARG A 97 0.53 1.22 -8.93
CA ARG A 97 1.51 0.13 -9.15
C ARG A 97 2.89 0.72 -9.34
N ARG A 98 3.90 0.07 -8.78
CA ARG A 98 5.32 0.45 -8.90
C ARG A 98 5.83 0.63 -10.34
N HIS A 99 5.15 0.00 -11.30
CA HIS A 99 5.50 0.03 -12.72
C HIS A 99 4.72 1.07 -13.51
N ASP A 100 3.64 1.64 -12.95
CA ASP A 100 2.78 2.60 -13.67
C ASP A 100 3.42 4.00 -13.73
N PHE A 101 4.48 4.24 -12.96
CA PHE A 101 5.29 5.44 -13.05
C PHE A 101 6.38 5.27 -14.11
N HIS A 102 6.02 5.54 -15.35
CA HIS A 102 6.97 5.73 -16.44
C HIS A 102 7.28 7.23 -16.58
N GLY A 103 8.45 7.65 -16.09
CA GLY A 103 8.92 9.03 -16.22
C GLY A 103 9.86 9.44 -15.08
N GLU A 104 10.58 10.55 -15.27
CA GLU A 104 11.28 11.21 -14.18
C GLU A 104 10.23 11.90 -13.30
N ILE A 105 10.14 11.53 -12.02
CA ILE A 105 9.30 12.25 -11.06
C ILE A 105 9.86 13.67 -10.96
N ILE A 106 9.03 14.68 -11.19
CA ILE A 106 9.46 16.07 -11.12
C ILE A 106 9.41 16.51 -9.65
N TRP A 107 10.59 16.68 -9.06
CA TRP A 107 10.76 17.09 -7.67
C TRP A 107 11.14 18.57 -7.56
N PRO A 108 10.81 19.24 -6.45
CA PRO A 108 11.47 20.48 -6.07
C PRO A 108 12.99 20.30 -6.10
N VAL A 109 13.69 21.17 -6.82
CA VAL A 109 15.12 21.04 -7.12
C VAL A 109 15.97 20.89 -5.84
N SER A 110 15.59 21.56 -4.76
CA SER A 110 16.24 21.47 -3.45
C SER A 110 16.14 20.06 -2.84
N PHE A 111 14.97 19.43 -2.89
CA PHE A 111 14.75 18.09 -2.36
C PHE A 111 15.44 17.02 -3.21
N LYS A 112 15.38 17.15 -4.54
CA LYS A 112 16.10 16.27 -5.48
C LYS A 112 17.58 16.23 -5.15
N LYS A 113 18.21 17.41 -5.03
CA LYS A 113 19.65 17.56 -4.79
C LYS A 113 20.10 16.88 -3.49
N VAL A 114 19.36 17.06 -2.40
CA VAL A 114 19.70 16.43 -1.11
C VAL A 114 19.58 14.91 -1.18
N THR A 115 18.53 14.41 -1.82
CA THR A 115 18.28 12.97 -1.96
C THR A 115 19.33 12.30 -2.85
N GLU A 116 19.68 12.90 -3.97
CA GLU A 116 20.72 12.40 -4.87
C GLU A 116 22.09 12.35 -4.18
N ASN A 117 22.44 13.39 -3.42
CA ASN A 117 23.66 13.42 -2.63
C ASN A 117 23.69 12.31 -1.56
N PHE A 118 22.56 12.08 -0.88
CA PHE A 118 22.44 10.98 0.08
C PHE A 118 22.62 9.61 -0.58
N ILE A 119 21.97 9.38 -1.72
CA ILE A 119 22.10 8.12 -2.47
C ILE A 119 23.55 7.92 -2.93
N LYS A 120 24.19 8.98 -3.45
CA LYS A 120 25.59 8.95 -3.88
C LYS A 120 26.52 8.57 -2.72
N PHE A 121 26.36 9.23 -1.58
CA PHE A 121 27.10 8.90 -0.36
C PHE A 121 26.93 7.42 0.04
N LYS A 122 25.71 6.88 -0.02
CA LYS A 122 25.47 5.46 0.30
C LYS A 122 26.16 4.52 -0.69
N VAL A 123 26.18 4.83 -1.98
CA VAL A 123 26.89 4.04 -2.99
C VAL A 123 28.39 4.05 -2.72
N GLU A 124 28.98 5.22 -2.43
CA GLU A 124 30.41 5.37 -2.12
C GLU A 124 30.82 4.56 -0.88
N TYR A 125 29.92 4.43 0.10
CA TYR A 125 30.13 3.62 1.32
C TYR A 125 29.70 2.15 1.16
N GLY A 126 29.57 1.64 -0.07
CA GLY A 126 29.41 0.22 -0.35
C GLY A 126 27.98 -0.31 -0.20
N ALA A 127 26.97 0.55 -0.24
CA ALA A 127 25.59 0.08 -0.22
C ALA A 127 25.26 -0.78 -1.46
N THR A 128 24.53 -1.88 -1.24
CA THR A 128 24.16 -2.78 -2.33
C THR A 128 23.16 -2.15 -3.30
N GLN A 129 23.19 -2.56 -4.56
CA GLN A 129 22.22 -2.08 -5.57
C GLN A 129 20.76 -2.36 -5.18
N LYS A 130 20.51 -3.46 -4.47
CA LYS A 130 19.19 -3.78 -3.91
C LYS A 130 18.74 -2.75 -2.87
N TYR A 131 19.64 -2.35 -1.98
CA TYR A 131 19.37 -1.32 -0.98
C TYR A 131 19.11 0.05 -1.62
N ILE A 132 19.93 0.45 -2.60
CA ILE A 132 19.72 1.68 -3.36
C ILE A 132 18.38 1.67 -4.09
N ARG A 133 18.00 0.54 -4.69
CA ARG A 133 16.68 0.38 -5.32
C ARG A 133 15.56 0.57 -4.31
N HIS A 134 15.67 0.00 -3.11
CA HIS A 134 14.66 0.17 -2.05
C HIS A 134 14.54 1.63 -1.58
N ILE A 135 15.66 2.35 -1.43
CA ILE A 135 15.64 3.79 -1.10
C ILE A 135 14.89 4.57 -2.18
N LYS A 136 15.23 4.34 -3.46
CA LYS A 136 14.56 5.04 -4.57
C LYS A 136 13.06 4.79 -4.56
N ILE A 137 12.62 3.56 -4.35
CA ILE A 137 11.21 3.20 -4.23
C ILE A 137 10.55 3.93 -3.04
N ALA A 138 11.16 3.90 -1.86
CA ALA A 138 10.58 4.53 -0.66
C ALA A 138 10.44 6.05 -0.82
N VAL A 139 11.45 6.71 -1.41
CA VAL A 139 11.37 8.15 -1.72
C VAL A 139 10.27 8.42 -2.74
N THR A 140 10.17 7.63 -3.81
CA THR A 140 9.08 7.75 -4.79
C THR A 140 7.71 7.60 -4.14
N GLU A 141 7.50 6.55 -3.33
CA GLU A 141 6.23 6.32 -2.64
C GLU A 141 5.89 7.48 -1.68
N PHE A 142 6.87 8.04 -0.97
CA PHE A 142 6.68 9.20 -0.10
C PHE A 142 6.29 10.47 -0.87
N VAL A 143 6.91 10.72 -2.02
CA VAL A 143 6.58 11.89 -2.85
C VAL A 143 5.16 11.80 -3.40
N LEU A 144 4.76 10.63 -3.89
CA LEU A 144 3.39 10.39 -4.36
C LEU A 144 2.36 10.56 -3.23
N PHE A 145 2.71 10.13 -2.02
CA PHE A 145 1.90 10.39 -0.84
C PHE A 145 1.77 11.89 -0.54
N LEU A 146 2.83 12.69 -0.66
CA LEU A 146 2.76 14.14 -0.44
C LEU A 146 1.95 14.86 -1.53
N ASP A 147 2.13 14.46 -2.80
CA ASP A 147 1.40 15.03 -3.93
C ASP A 147 -0.11 14.80 -3.80
N THR A 148 -0.48 13.59 -3.36
CA THR A 148 -1.87 13.23 -3.08
C THR A 148 -2.46 13.86 -1.82
N ALA A 149 -1.63 14.20 -0.83
CA ALA A 149 -2.04 14.90 0.40
C ALA A 149 -2.14 16.43 0.21
N SER A 150 -1.71 16.94 -0.94
CA SER A 150 -1.79 18.36 -1.28
C SER A 150 -3.16 18.67 -1.88
N VAL A 151 -3.96 19.44 -1.11
CA VAL A 151 -5.16 20.18 -1.55
C VAL A 151 -4.80 21.26 -2.56
#